data_AF-A0A7R9UKQ9-F1
#
_entry.id   AF-A0A7R9UKQ9-F1
#
_cell.length_a   1.000
_cell.length_b   1.000
_cell.length_c   1.000
_cell.angle_alpha   90.00
_cell.angle_beta   90.00
_cell.angle_gamma   90.00
#
_symmetry.space_group_name_H-M   'P 1'
#
loop_
_entity.id
_entity.type
_entity.pdbx_description
1 polymer ?
#
loop_
_entity_poly.entity_id
_entity_poly.type
_entity_poly.pdbx_seq_one_letter_code
_entity_poly.pdbx_strand_id
1 'polypeptide(L)'
;ARTLGSMASAEAKPVVDVEDPLKEQWYLATAQDMFLLTHRGHADVAATQARILATATERHAAPLYRALCNATEAMPDASVAQAMEDATAAELKKLDEQLATAIENEGESEIRAVLYRRARVHMNSFDKAK
;
A
#
# COMPACT_ATOMS: atom_id res chain seq x y z
N ALA A 1 15.64 53.25 -22.65
CA ALA A 1 16.31 52.45 -21.61
C ALA A 1 15.27 51.86 -20.66
N ARG A 2 15.02 50.56 -20.76
CA ARG A 2 14.59 49.60 -19.71
C ARG A 2 14.18 48.32 -20.43
N THR A 3 15.14 47.42 -20.60
CA THR A 3 14.88 46.02 -20.92
C THR A 3 14.28 45.38 -19.68
N LEU A 4 13.03 44.92 -19.79
CA LEU A 4 12.38 44.14 -18.74
C LEU A 4 13.12 42.82 -18.61
N GLY A 5 13.64 42.59 -17.40
CA GLY A 5 14.45 41.43 -17.06
C GLY A 5 13.71 40.12 -17.27
N SER A 6 14.44 39.19 -17.87
CA SER A 6 14.22 37.76 -17.78
C SER A 6 13.89 37.38 -16.33
N MET A 7 12.63 37.04 -16.08
CA MET A 7 12.31 36.23 -14.90
C MET A 7 12.68 34.81 -15.25
N ALA A 8 13.76 34.34 -14.63
CA ALA A 8 14.10 32.93 -14.59
C ALA A 8 12.86 32.17 -14.13
N SER A 9 12.38 31.29 -14.99
CA SER A 9 11.34 30.32 -14.69
C SER A 9 11.91 29.44 -13.58
N ALA A 10 11.50 29.70 -12.32
CA ALA A 10 11.75 28.76 -11.24
C ALA A 10 11.11 27.44 -11.66
N GLU A 11 11.93 26.42 -11.91
CA GLU A 11 11.47 25.06 -12.20
C GLU A 11 10.59 24.63 -11.02
N ALA A 12 9.27 24.74 -11.22
CA ALA A 12 8.31 24.20 -10.28
C ALA A 12 8.56 22.68 -10.23
N LYS A 13 9.02 22.17 -9.09
CA LYS A 13 9.04 20.73 -8.82
C LYS A 13 7.68 20.17 -9.25
N PRO A 14 7.64 19.04 -9.97
CA PRO A 14 6.39 18.48 -10.46
C PRO A 14 5.44 18.34 -9.28
N VAL A 15 4.22 18.87 -9.44
CA VAL A 15 3.13 18.65 -8.49
C VAL A 15 3.02 17.14 -8.34
N VAL A 16 3.24 16.64 -7.13
CA VAL A 16 3.13 15.22 -6.83
C VAL A 16 1.70 14.84 -7.19
N ASP A 17 1.52 14.05 -8.26
CA ASP A 17 0.23 13.53 -8.64
C ASP A 17 -0.34 12.78 -7.42
N VAL A 18 -1.34 13.38 -6.78
CA VAL A 18 -2.10 12.70 -5.74
C VAL A 18 -2.96 11.71 -6.51
N GLU A 19 -2.45 10.47 -6.63
CA GLU A 19 -3.14 9.38 -7.29
C GLU A 19 -4.59 9.29 -6.79
N ASP A 20 -5.53 9.20 -7.74
CA ASP A 20 -6.95 9.17 -7.45
C ASP A 20 -7.28 7.92 -6.62
N PRO A 21 -7.65 8.08 -5.33
CA PRO A 21 -7.88 6.95 -4.42
C PRO A 21 -9.07 6.08 -4.86
N LEU A 22 -9.92 6.56 -5.77
CA LEU A 22 -11.05 5.81 -6.31
C LEU A 22 -10.67 4.87 -7.47
N LYS A 23 -9.48 5.05 -8.09
CA LYS A 23 -9.00 4.16 -9.15
C LYS A 23 -8.49 2.83 -8.61
N GLU A 24 -8.08 2.78 -7.35
CA GLU A 24 -7.51 1.60 -6.71
C GLU A 24 -8.56 0.88 -5.83
N GLN A 25 -9.61 0.30 -6.43
CA GLN A 25 -10.66 -0.46 -5.70
C GLN A 25 -10.28 -1.91 -5.37
N TRP A 26 -8.98 -2.20 -5.34
CA TRP A 26 -8.46 -3.54 -5.10
C TRP A 26 -8.99 -4.14 -3.80
N TYR A 27 -9.12 -3.34 -2.73
CA TYR A 27 -9.59 -3.78 -1.41
C TYR A 27 -11.04 -4.26 -1.45
N LEU A 28 -11.87 -3.66 -2.31
CA LEU A 28 -13.26 -4.07 -2.48
C LEU A 28 -13.34 -5.41 -3.21
N ALA A 29 -12.55 -5.58 -4.27
CA ALA A 29 -12.44 -6.85 -4.99
C ALA A 29 -11.93 -7.98 -4.07
N THR A 30 -10.90 -7.71 -3.27
CA THR A 30 -10.36 -8.67 -2.30
C THR A 30 -11.39 -9.02 -1.22
N ALA A 31 -12.14 -8.04 -0.70
CA ALA A 31 -13.18 -8.28 0.29
C ALA A 31 -14.31 -9.15 -0.29
N GLN A 32 -14.71 -8.90 -1.54
CA GLN A 32 -15.68 -9.73 -2.26
C GLN A 32 -15.16 -11.17 -2.42
N ASP A 33 -13.90 -11.34 -2.83
CA ASP A 33 -13.29 -12.65 -2.99
C ASP A 33 -13.22 -13.42 -1.66
N MET A 34 -12.83 -12.76 -0.57
CA MET A 34 -12.84 -13.36 0.78
C MET A 34 -14.24 -13.77 1.21
N PHE A 35 -15.26 -12.96 0.91
CA PHE A 35 -16.64 -13.30 1.20
C PHE A 35 -17.11 -14.54 0.42
N LEU A 36 -16.76 -14.64 -0.87
CA LEU A 36 -17.11 -15.79 -1.70
C LEU A 36 -16.53 -17.11 -1.16
N LEU A 37 -15.34 -17.09 -0.56
CA LEU A 37 -14.76 -18.28 0.08
C LEU A 37 -15.58 -18.81 1.26
N THR A 38 -16.39 -17.97 1.91
CA THR A 38 -17.25 -18.39 3.02
C THR A 38 -18.54 -19.09 2.56
N HIS A 39 -18.93 -18.94 1.29
CA HIS A 39 -20.16 -19.52 0.76
C HIS A 39 -20.00 -20.96 0.30
N ARG A 40 -20.79 -21.87 0.87
CA ARG A 40 -20.91 -23.27 0.41
C ARG A 40 -21.50 -23.28 -1.00
N GLY A 41 -20.75 -23.79 -1.97
CA GLY A 41 -21.19 -23.90 -3.38
C GLY A 41 -20.55 -22.89 -4.33
N HIS A 42 -19.54 -22.12 -3.88
CA HIS A 42 -18.71 -21.36 -4.81
C HIS A 42 -17.98 -22.30 -5.77
N ALA A 43 -18.22 -22.16 -7.07
CA ALA A 43 -17.71 -23.09 -8.07
C ALA A 43 -16.21 -22.90 -8.37
N ASP A 44 -15.67 -21.72 -8.08
CA ASP A 44 -14.32 -21.30 -8.51
C ASP A 44 -13.40 -20.97 -7.32
N VAL A 45 -13.41 -21.86 -6.32
CA VAL A 45 -12.63 -21.69 -5.08
C VAL A 45 -11.15 -21.51 -5.38
N ALA A 46 -10.59 -22.31 -6.28
CA ALA A 46 -9.16 -22.28 -6.59
C ALA A 46 -8.73 -20.94 -7.23
N ALA A 47 -9.49 -20.41 -8.18
CA ALA A 47 -9.12 -19.12 -8.78
C ALA A 47 -9.33 -17.95 -7.81
N THR A 48 -10.37 -18.00 -6.97
CA THR A 48 -10.58 -16.99 -5.91
C THR A 48 -9.43 -16.99 -4.91
N GLN A 49 -8.97 -18.17 -4.45
CA GLN A 49 -7.79 -18.27 -3.59
C GLN A 49 -6.54 -17.70 -4.26
N ALA A 50 -6.32 -18.01 -5.54
CA ALA A 50 -5.17 -17.50 -6.30
C ALA A 50 -5.18 -15.97 -6.42
N ARG A 51 -6.34 -15.35 -6.66
CA ARG A 51 -6.47 -13.88 -6.70
C ARG A 51 -6.14 -13.25 -5.35
N ILE A 52 -6.68 -13.79 -4.26
CA ILE A 52 -6.40 -13.28 -2.90
C ILE A 52 -4.91 -13.43 -2.57
N LEU A 53 -4.31 -14.58 -2.90
CA LEU A 53 -2.88 -14.81 -2.66
C LEU A 53 -2.00 -13.86 -3.49
N ALA A 54 -2.36 -13.62 -4.75
CA ALA A 54 -1.66 -12.65 -5.60
C ALA A 54 -1.72 -11.25 -5.00
N THR A 55 -2.90 -10.80 -4.56
CA THR A 55 -3.04 -9.51 -3.87
C THR A 55 -2.24 -9.45 -2.57
N ALA A 56 -2.28 -10.52 -1.77
CA ALA A 56 -1.52 -10.58 -0.52
C ALA A 56 -0.01 -10.46 -0.75
N THR A 57 0.48 -11.09 -1.82
CA THR A 57 1.90 -11.07 -2.19
C THR A 57 2.32 -9.71 -2.75
N GLU A 58 1.56 -9.17 -3.70
CA GLU A 58 1.82 -7.87 -4.33
C GLU A 58 1.85 -6.72 -3.32
N ARG A 59 1.00 -6.79 -2.29
CA ARG A 59 0.85 -5.73 -1.28
C ARG A 59 1.55 -6.02 0.03
N HIS A 60 2.30 -7.12 0.11
CA HIS A 60 2.96 -7.57 1.34
C HIS A 60 1.98 -7.69 2.54
N ALA A 61 0.75 -8.13 2.28
CA ALA A 61 -0.31 -8.19 3.26
C ALA A 61 -0.33 -9.54 4.00
N ALA A 62 0.57 -9.69 4.98
CA ALA A 62 0.60 -10.88 5.85
C ALA A 62 -0.74 -11.17 6.55
N PRO A 63 -1.49 -10.17 7.08
CA PRO A 63 -2.83 -10.40 7.65
C PRO A 63 -3.82 -11.01 6.66
N LEU A 64 -3.79 -10.57 5.40
CA LEU A 64 -4.66 -11.11 4.35
C LEU A 64 -4.29 -12.56 4.03
N TYR A 65 -2.99 -12.86 3.93
CA TYR A 65 -2.50 -14.23 3.74
C TYR A 65 -2.95 -15.16 4.88
N ARG A 66 -2.80 -14.72 6.13
CA ARG A 66 -3.27 -15.48 7.31
C ARG A 66 -4.79 -15.69 7.27
N ALA A 67 -5.55 -14.66 6.89
CA ALA A 67 -7.00 -14.76 6.76
C ALA A 67 -7.41 -15.76 5.67
N LEU A 68 -6.71 -15.78 4.54
CA LEU A 68 -6.90 -16.76 3.47
C LEU A 68 -6.65 -18.18 3.98
N CYS A 69 -5.52 -18.43 4.64
CA CYS A 69 -5.20 -19.74 5.22
C CYS A 69 -6.27 -20.21 6.21
N ASN A 70 -6.77 -19.30 7.07
CA ASN A 70 -7.85 -19.62 7.99
C ASN A 70 -9.16 -19.97 7.27
N ALA A 71 -9.51 -19.25 6.21
CA ALA A 71 -10.73 -19.50 5.43
C ALA A 71 -10.69 -20.82 4.66
N THR A 72 -9.49 -21.32 4.34
CA THR A 72 -9.28 -22.56 3.59
C THR A 72 -8.85 -23.73 4.45
N GLU A 73 -8.80 -23.53 5.78
CA GLU A 73 -8.28 -24.49 6.76
C GLU A 73 -6.83 -24.96 6.47
N ALA A 74 -6.08 -24.15 5.70
CA ALA A 74 -4.68 -24.40 5.41
C ALA A 74 -3.79 -23.87 6.55
N MET A 75 -2.68 -24.57 6.84
CA MET A 75 -1.70 -24.06 7.80
C MET A 75 -0.88 -22.93 7.14
N PRO A 76 -0.85 -21.71 7.70
CA PRO A 76 -0.06 -20.61 7.15
C PRO A 76 1.44 -20.90 7.27
N ASP A 77 2.19 -20.63 6.20
CA ASP A 77 3.64 -20.67 6.24
C ASP A 77 4.17 -19.42 6.94
N ALA A 78 4.80 -19.63 8.10
CA ALA A 78 5.37 -18.56 8.91
C ALA A 78 6.46 -17.79 8.17
N SER A 79 7.23 -18.44 7.29
CA SER A 79 8.30 -17.80 6.52
C SER A 79 7.74 -16.82 5.49
N VAL A 80 6.65 -17.19 4.82
CA VAL A 80 5.95 -16.33 3.85
C VAL A 80 5.32 -15.13 4.53
N ALA A 81 4.63 -15.36 5.66
CA ALA A 81 4.04 -14.28 6.44
C ALA A 81 5.11 -13.32 6.99
N GLN A 82 6.23 -13.83 7.50
CA GLN A 82 7.33 -13.02 8.00
C GLN A 82 7.98 -12.20 6.89
N ALA A 83 8.21 -12.79 5.71
CA ALA A 83 8.79 -12.07 4.58
C ALA A 83 7.93 -10.89 4.13
N MET A 84 6.60 -11.03 4.18
CA MET A 84 5.66 -9.93 3.91
C MET A 84 5.75 -8.84 4.99
N GLU A 85 5.77 -9.22 6.28
CA GLU A 85 5.92 -8.27 7.39
C GLU A 85 7.25 -7.51 7.34
N ASP A 86 8.34 -8.20 7.02
CA ASP A 86 9.66 -7.60 6.87
C ASP A 86 9.71 -6.61 5.71
N ALA A 87 9.06 -6.93 4.58
CA ALA A 87 8.96 -6.03 3.44
C ALA A 87 8.18 -4.75 3.78
N THR A 88 7.02 -4.88 4.44
CA THR A 88 6.25 -3.73 4.93
C THR A 88 7.05 -2.89 5.93
N ALA A 89 7.74 -3.53 6.89
CA ALA A 89 8.54 -2.82 7.89
C ALA A 89 9.74 -2.08 7.26
N ALA A 90 10.39 -2.68 6.26
CA ALA A 90 11.48 -2.04 5.53
C ALA A 90 11.01 -0.80 4.76
N GLU A 91 9.84 -0.87 4.12
CA GLU A 91 9.24 0.27 3.41
C GLU A 91 8.84 1.40 4.37
N LEU A 92 8.19 1.06 5.49
CA LEU A 92 7.84 2.04 6.53
C LEU A 92 9.08 2.73 7.10
N LYS A 93 10.15 1.97 7.38
CA LYS A 93 11.40 2.54 7.88
C LYS A 93 12.00 3.55 6.90
N LYS A 94 12.02 3.22 5.60
CA LYS A 94 12.49 4.14 4.56
C LYS A 94 11.64 5.42 4.51
N LEU A 95 10.33 5.30 4.67
CA LEU A 95 9.42 6.45 4.71
C LEU A 95 9.62 7.30 5.96
N ASP A 96 9.89 6.68 7.11
CA ASP A 96 10.19 7.40 8.36
C ASP A 96 11.52 8.19 8.25
N GLU A 97 12.55 7.62 7.62
CA GLU A 97 13.81 8.31 7.31
C GLU A 97 13.61 9.50 6.34
N GLN A 98 12.79 9.30 5.30
CA GLN A 98 12.39 10.38 4.38
C GLN A 98 11.59 11.46 5.09
N LEU A 99 10.70 11.09 6.01
CA LEU A 99 9.90 12.02 6.79
C LEU A 99 10.78 12.89 7.68
N ALA A 100 11.75 12.29 8.38
CA ALA A 100 12.72 13.05 9.19
C ALA A 100 13.50 14.05 8.33
N THR A 101 13.98 13.62 7.16
CA THR A 101 14.67 14.49 6.20
C THR A 101 13.78 15.65 5.74
N ALA A 102 12.51 15.36 5.43
CA ALA A 102 11.55 16.36 4.98
C ALA A 102 11.18 17.36 6.08
N ILE A 103 11.10 16.93 7.34
CA ILE A 103 10.87 17.80 8.48
C ILE A 103 12.04 18.75 8.73
N GLU A 104 13.27 18.26 8.57
CA GLU A 104 14.48 19.06 8.82
C GLU A 104 14.81 20.01 7.67
N ASN A 105 14.58 19.59 6.42
CA ASN A 105 15.14 20.27 5.25
C ASN A 105 14.10 20.70 4.19
N GLU A 106 12.88 20.17 4.25
CA GLU A 106 11.84 20.39 3.23
C GLU A 106 10.61 21.12 3.81
N GLY A 107 9.58 21.29 2.98
CA GLY A 107 8.37 22.02 3.34
C GLY A 107 7.18 21.11 3.64
N GLU A 108 6.04 21.76 3.96
CA GLU A 108 4.79 21.07 4.29
C GLU A 108 4.29 20.14 3.16
N SER A 109 4.52 20.52 1.91
CA SER A 109 4.11 19.74 0.74
C SER A 109 4.80 18.36 0.71
N GLU A 110 6.10 18.33 0.96
CA GLU A 110 6.88 17.10 0.97
C GLU A 110 6.56 16.23 2.19
N ILE A 111 6.43 16.84 3.38
CA ILE A 111 5.97 16.16 4.60
C ILE A 111 4.63 15.47 4.34
N ARG A 112 3.68 16.18 3.74
CA ARG A 112 2.35 15.65 3.41
C ARG A 112 2.42 14.48 2.42
N ALA A 113 3.28 14.57 1.41
CA ALA A 113 3.46 13.51 0.42
C ALA A 113 4.05 12.23 1.05
N VAL A 114 5.02 12.37 1.96
CA VAL A 114 5.59 11.22 2.71
C VAL A 114 4.55 10.60 3.64
N LEU A 115 3.81 11.42 4.39
CA LEU A 115 2.73 10.94 5.27
C LEU A 115 1.64 10.21 4.49
N TYR A 116 1.27 10.70 3.30
CA TYR A 116 0.31 10.04 2.43
C TYR A 116 0.80 8.65 1.99
N ARG A 117 2.05 8.54 1.54
CA ARG A 117 2.65 7.24 1.17
C ARG A 117 2.71 6.28 2.36
N ARG A 118 3.08 6.77 3.55
CA ARG A 118 3.08 5.98 4.79
C ARG A 118 1.69 5.44 5.13
N ALA A 119 0.66 6.28 5.00
CA ALA A 119 -0.72 5.84 5.19
C ALA A 119 -1.15 4.77 4.18
N ARG A 120 -0.72 4.87 2.91
CA ARG A 120 -0.98 3.83 1.89
C ARG A 120 -0.32 2.50 2.22
N VAL A 121 0.91 2.48 2.72
CA VAL A 121 1.58 1.24 3.15
C VAL A 121 0.78 0.54 4.25
N HIS A 122 0.31 1.29 5.25
CA HIS A 122 -0.58 0.74 6.27
C HIS A 122 -1.88 0.17 5.68
N MET A 123 -2.54 0.92 4.78
CA MET A 123 -3.76 0.44 4.12
C MET A 123 -3.52 -0.85 3.32
N ASN A 124 -2.40 -0.93 2.59
CA ASN A 124 -2.04 -2.08 1.76
C ASN A 124 -1.75 -3.34 2.60
N SER A 125 -1.09 -3.16 3.74
CA SER A 125 -0.73 -4.28 4.63
C SER A 125 -1.94 -4.95 5.32
N PHE A 126 -3.14 -4.35 5.27
CA PHE A 126 -4.31 -4.74 6.09
C PHE A 126 -4.04 -4.80 7.60
N ASP A 127 -2.95 -4.20 8.07
CA ASP A 127 -2.66 -4.13 9.49
C ASP A 127 -3.60 -3.10 10.13
N LYS A 128 -4.63 -3.60 10.82
CA LYS A 128 -5.46 -2.73 11.65
C LYS A 128 -4.60 -2.31 12.83
N ALA A 129 -4.31 -1.03 12.94
CA ALA A 129 -3.55 -0.46 14.05
C ALA A 129 -4.01 -1.09 15.38
N LYS A 130 -3.07 -1.73 16.08
CA LYS A 130 -3.28 -2.28 17.42
C LYS A 130 -3.41 -1.17 18.46
#